data_AF-A0A7Y4V7E3-F1
#
_entry.id   AF-A0A7Y4V7E3-F1
#
_cell.length_a   1.000
_cell.length_b   1.000
_cell.length_c   1.000
_cell.angle_alpha   90.00
_cell.angle_beta   90.00
_cell.angle_gamma   90.00
#
_symmetry.space_group_name_H-M   'P 1'
#
loop_
_entity.id
_entity.type
_entity.pdbx_description
1 polymer ?
#
loop_
_entity_poly.entity_id
_entity_poly.type
_entity_poly.pdbx_seq_one_letter_code
_entity_poly.pdbx_strand_id
1 'polypeptide(L)' 'MHGTFYVHLIIMEIIRSWREQRILLKRRFPALADEDFIFEEGKKETMLKKLADKLGISPPELEVIFAEVQRS' A
#
# COMPACT_ATOMS: atom_id res chain seq x y z
N MET A 1 -27.90 -1.44 25.58
CA MET A 1 -27.46 -1.65 24.19
C MET A 1 -26.25 -0.74 23.91
N HIS A 2 -25.03 -1.17 24.21
CA HIS A 2 -23.80 -0.36 23.97
C HIS A 2 -22.63 -1.26 23.54
N GLY A 3 -22.88 -2.21 22.65
CA GLY A 3 -21.86 -3.18 22.18
C GLY A 3 -21.44 -3.03 20.72
N THR A 4 -22.18 -2.28 19.90
CA THR A 4 -21.96 -2.22 18.44
C THR A 4 -21.11 -1.02 18.00
N PHE A 5 -20.98 0.01 18.83
CA PHE A 5 -20.26 1.23 18.46
C PHE A 5 -18.73 1.05 18.48
N TYR A 6 -18.22 0.21 19.37
CA TYR A 6 -16.77 -0.05 19.48
C TYR A 6 -16.23 -0.94 18.35
N VAL A 7 -17.04 -1.90 17.88
CA VAL A 7 -16.69 -2.78 16.75
C VAL A 7 -16.62 -1.98 15.45
N HIS A 8 -17.47 -0.96 15.29
CA HIS A 8 -17.46 -0.09 14.10
C HIS A 8 -16.19 0.78 14.02
N LEU A 9 -15.66 1.24 15.17
CA LEU A 9 -14.45 2.05 15.22
C LEU A 9 -13.18 1.21 14.93
N ILE A 10 -13.11 -0.02 15.45
CA ILE A 10 -11.97 -0.93 15.23
C ILE A 10 -11.89 -1.39 13.76
N ILE A 11 -13.04 -1.57 13.08
CA ILE A 11 -13.07 -1.96 11.67
C ILE A 11 -12.63 -0.78 10.76
N MET A 12 -12.90 0.46 11.14
CA MET A 12 -12.53 1.65 10.34
C MET A 12 -11.05 2.02 10.41
N GLU A 13 -10.32 1.69 11.48
CA GLU A 13 -8.87 1.94 11.55
C GLU A 13 -8.01 0.87 10.84
N ILE A 14 -8.47 -0.38 10.76
CA ILE A 14 -7.65 -1.50 10.27
C ILE A 14 -7.72 -1.65 8.73
N ILE A 15 -8.70 -1.00 8.08
CA ILE A 15 -8.96 -1.11 6.63
C ILE A 15 -8.71 0.23 5.93
N ARG A 16 -7.57 0.87 6.19
CA ARG A 16 -6.94 1.80 5.23
C ARG A 16 -6.49 0.97 4.02
N SER A 17 -7.47 0.67 3.17
CA SER A 17 -7.45 -0.37 2.17
C SER A 17 -6.21 -0.26 1.28
N TRP A 18 -5.59 -1.40 0.92
CA TRP A 18 -4.52 -1.49 -0.09
C TRP A 18 -4.79 -0.62 -1.34
N ARG A 19 -6.08 -0.45 -1.67
CA ARG A 19 -6.57 0.43 -2.73
C ARG A 19 -6.21 1.90 -2.54
N GLU A 20 -6.32 2.45 -1.33
CA GLU A 20 -5.91 3.83 -1.00
C GLU A 20 -4.40 3.99 -1.00
N GLN A 21 -3.67 3.02 -0.45
CA GLN A 21 -2.21 3.00 -0.51
C GLN A 21 -1.73 3.06 -1.97
N ARG A 22 -2.36 2.27 -2.85
CA ARG A 22 -2.09 2.31 -4.30
C ARG A 22 -2.38 3.67 -4.92
N ILE A 23 -3.48 4.34 -4.56
CA ILE A 23 -3.81 5.67 -5.10
C ILE A 23 -2.77 6.71 -4.69
N LEU A 24 -2.34 6.69 -3.42
CA LEU A 24 -1.32 7.61 -2.90
C LEU A 24 0.06 7.34 -3.54
N LEU A 25 0.42 6.07 -3.73
CA LEU A 25 1.63 5.68 -4.44
C LEU A 25 1.62 6.14 -5.90
N LYS A 26 0.52 6.00 -6.63
CA LYS A 26 0.41 6.52 -8.00
C LYS A 26 0.47 8.05 -8.05
N ARG A 27 -0.08 8.74 -7.05
CA ARG A 27 0.04 10.19 -6.93
C ARG A 27 1.49 10.63 -6.70
N ARG A 28 2.25 9.88 -5.90
CA ARG A 28 3.66 10.16 -5.62
C ARG A 28 4.57 9.74 -6.77
N PHE A 29 4.23 8.64 -7.44
CA PHE A 29 4.98 8.02 -8.52
C PHE A 29 4.07 7.81 -9.74
N PRO A 30 3.97 8.80 -10.65
CA PRO A 30 3.21 8.66 -11.89
C PRO A 30 3.78 7.58 -12.83
N ALA A 31 5.00 7.09 -12.57
CA ALA A 31 5.61 5.97 -13.27
C ALA A 31 4.97 4.60 -12.93
N LEU A 32 4.21 4.51 -11.83
CA LEU A 32 3.53 3.28 -11.42
C LEU A 32 2.15 3.18 -12.05
N ALA A 33 1.89 2.07 -12.74
CA ALA A 33 0.61 1.75 -13.33
C ALA A 33 -0.14 0.71 -12.48
N ASP A 34 -1.45 0.59 -12.69
CA ASP A 34 -2.26 -0.43 -12.04
C ASP A 34 -1.70 -1.85 -12.21
N GLU A 35 -1.15 -2.12 -13.39
CA GLU A 35 -0.53 -3.38 -13.78
C GLU A 35 0.66 -3.77 -12.91
N ASP A 36 1.44 -2.79 -12.43
CA ASP A 36 2.59 -3.05 -11.56
C ASP A 36 2.17 -3.54 -10.17
N PHE A 37 0.93 -3.26 -9.76
CA PHE A 37 0.36 -3.73 -8.50
C PHE A 37 -0.41 -5.05 -8.64
N ILE A 38 -0.42 -5.66 -9.84
CA ILE A 38 -1.02 -6.97 -10.06
C ILE A 38 0.04 -8.02 -9.77
N PHE A 39 -0.15 -8.77 -8.70
CA PHE A 39 0.71 -9.89 -8.33
C PHE A 39 -0.13 -11.05 -7.82
N GLU A 40 0.35 -12.27 -8.07
CA GLU A 40 -0.26 -13.46 -7.49
C GLU A 40 -0.09 -13.46 -5.97
N GLU A 41 -1.08 -13.97 -5.25
CA GLU A 41 -1.04 -14.05 -3.79
C GLU A 41 0.24 -14.75 -3.33
N GLY A 42 1.04 -14.06 -2.49
CA GLY A 42 2.37 -14.51 -2.06
C GLY A 42 3.56 -13.94 -2.85
N LYS A 43 3.37 -13.32 -4.02
CA LYS A 43 4.46 -12.69 -4.81
C LYS A 43 4.65 -11.19 -4.54
N LYS A 44 4.18 -10.71 -3.39
CA LYS A 44 4.29 -9.30 -2.98
C LYS A 44 5.75 -8.83 -2.97
N GLU A 45 6.67 -9.63 -2.46
CA GLU A 45 8.09 -9.25 -2.40
C GLU A 45 8.70 -9.09 -3.81
N THR A 46 8.36 -10.01 -4.74
CA THR A 46 8.80 -9.93 -6.14
C THR A 46 8.26 -8.69 -6.83
N MET A 47 7.00 -8.34 -6.55
CA MET A 47 6.35 -7.13 -7.07
C MET A 47 7.00 -5.87 -6.51
N LEU A 48 7.32 -5.82 -5.22
CA LEU A 48 8.07 -4.72 -4.60
C LEU A 48 9.45 -4.55 -5.21
N LYS A 49 10.19 -5.65 -5.47
CA LYS A 49 11.49 -5.59 -6.16
C LYS A 49 11.36 -5.00 -7.57
N LYS A 50 10.33 -5.40 -8.33
CA LYS A 50 10.06 -4.83 -9.66
C LYS A 50 9.68 -3.35 -9.62
N LEU A 51 8.87 -2.96 -8.64
CA LEU A 51 8.51 -1.56 -8.41
C LEU A 51 9.75 -0.73 -8.07
N ALA A 52 10.60 -1.22 -7.18
CA ALA A 52 11.84 -0.56 -6.79
C ALA A 52 12.78 -0.38 -7.99
N ASP A 53 12.96 -1.44 -8.79
CA ASP A 53 13.76 -1.43 -10.03
C ASP A 53 13.21 -0.44 -11.06
N LYS A 54 11.88 -0.42 -11.26
CA LYS A 54 11.20 0.51 -12.18
C LYS A 54 11.31 1.98 -11.76
N LEU A 55 11.31 2.23 -10.46
CA LEU A 55 11.47 3.57 -9.89
C LEU A 55 12.94 3.98 -9.75
N GLY A 56 13.88 3.05 -9.94
CA GLY A 56 15.31 3.28 -9.72
C GLY A 56 15.68 3.52 -8.25
N ILE A 57 14.88 3.01 -7.30
CA ILE A 57 15.10 3.17 -5.87
C ILE A 57 15.42 1.82 -5.22
N SER A 58 15.99 1.87 -4.01
CA SER A 58 16.26 0.65 -3.26
C SER A 58 14.96 0.04 -2.71
N PRO A 59 14.83 -1.32 -2.66
CA PRO A 59 13.70 -1.99 -2.02
C PRO A 59 13.35 -1.49 -0.60
N PRO A 60 14.31 -1.27 0.34
CA PRO A 60 13.99 -0.73 1.65
C PRO A 60 13.47 0.72 1.60
N GLU A 61 13.91 1.52 0.64
CA GLU A 61 13.42 2.89 0.43
C GLU A 61 11.96 2.88 -0.01
N LEU A 62 11.61 1.97 -0.92
CA LEU A 62 10.23 1.75 -1.33
C LEU A 62 9.36 1.34 -0.13
N GLU A 63 9.82 0.43 0.73
CA GLU A 63 9.10 0.03 1.95
C GLU A 63 8.88 1.19 2.93
N VAL A 64 9.87 2.06 3.11
CA VAL A 64 9.73 3.28 3.93
C VAL A 64 8.65 4.18 3.36
N ILE A 65 8.60 4.36 2.03
CA ILE A 65 7.56 5.16 1.39
C ILE A 65 6.17 4.53 1.56
N PHE A 66 6.06 3.20 1.45
CA PHE A 66 4.82 2.48 1.75
C PHE A 66 4.37 2.71 3.21
N ALA A 67 5.29 2.65 4.16
CA ALA A 67 5.01 2.89 5.57
C ALA A 67 4.62 4.35 5.87
N GLU A 68 5.25 5.30 5.18
CA GLU A 68 4.98 6.73 5.33
C GLU A 68 3.61 7.11 4.75
N VAL A 69 3.28 6.58 3.57
CA VAL A 69 1.96 6.74 2.95
C VAL A 69 0.85 6.14 3.83
N GLN A 70 1.14 5.08 4.60
CA GLN A 70 0.18 4.50 5.55
C GLN A 70 -0.02 5.34 6.82
N ARG A 71 0.84 6.32 7.12
CA ARG A 71 0.70 7.20 8.29
C ARG A 71 0.07 8.56 7.99
N SER A 72 0.03 8.98 6.72
CA SER A 72 -0.44 10.32 6.31
C SER A 72 -1.92 10.42 6.01
#